data_AF-A0A223S1S3-F1
#
_entry.id   AF-A0A223S1S3-F1
#
_cell.length_a   1.000
_cell.length_b   1.000
_cell.length_c   1.000
_cell.angle_alpha   90.00
_cell.angle_beta   90.00
_cell.angle_gamma   90.00
#
_symmetry.space_group_name_H-M   'P 1'
#
loop_
_entity.id
_entity.type
_entity.pdbx_description
1 polymer ?
#
loop_
_entity_poly.entity_id
_entity_poly.type
_entity_poly.pdbx_seq_one_letter_code
_entity_poly.pdbx_strand_id
1 'polypeptide(L)'
;MPIRPANLATMSATIAGALAGMSGAADRERPVTVTFESGHRQVVEAGGCRVLDADQGGVVSIGTEVPTRYALYEGTSCQGGRAIATGSGSVTFNDPVLAGAIVVG
;
A
#
# COMPACT_ATOMS: atom_id res chain seq x y z
N MET A 1 12.06 45.52 39.99
CA MET A 1 10.84 44.91 39.42
C MET A 1 11.27 43.77 38.50
N PRO A 2 11.10 42.49 38.87
CA PRO A 2 11.57 41.37 38.07
C PRO A 2 10.47 40.89 37.11
N ILE A 3 10.79 40.79 35.82
CA ILE A 3 9.95 40.15 34.81
C ILE A 3 10.12 38.64 35.00
N ARG A 4 9.05 37.95 35.39
CA ARG A 4 9.00 36.49 35.43
C ARG A 4 8.65 35.98 34.03
N PRO A 5 9.46 35.11 33.39
CA PRO A 5 9.06 34.46 32.16
C PRO A 5 8.00 33.41 32.50
N ALA A 6 6.79 33.62 31.99
CA ALA A 6 5.74 32.62 31.96
C ALA A 6 6.18 31.49 31.01
N ASN A 7 6.70 30.40 31.59
CA ASN A 7 6.91 29.14 30.90
C ASN A 7 5.54 28.56 30.50
N LEU A 8 5.01 29.02 29.37
CA LEU A 8 3.96 28.37 28.60
C LEU A 8 4.58 27.27 27.75
N ALA A 9 4.84 26.12 28.36
CA ALA A 9 5.08 24.88 27.61
C ALA A 9 4.96 23.69 28.56
N THR A 10 3.81 23.03 28.58
CA THR A 10 3.73 21.56 28.56
C THR A 10 2.31 21.22 28.14
N MET A 11 2.13 21.07 26.83
CA MET A 11 0.91 20.51 26.26
C MET A 11 0.69 19.11 26.84
N SER A 12 -0.53 18.86 27.27
CA SER A 12 -1.02 17.62 27.85
C SER A 12 -0.85 16.44 26.88
N ALA A 13 0.08 15.54 27.16
CA ALA A 13 0.12 14.23 26.50
C ALA A 13 -0.94 13.34 27.17
N THR A 14 -2.14 13.30 26.60
CA THR A 14 -3.17 12.33 26.98
C THR A 14 -3.70 11.68 25.71
N ILE A 15 -3.06 10.59 25.30
CA ILE A 15 -3.71 9.58 24.46
C ILE A 15 -3.37 8.22 25.06
N ALA A 16 -4.22 7.84 26.02
CA ALA A 16 -4.43 6.45 26.36
C ALA A 16 -5.23 5.80 25.22
N GLY A 17 -4.73 4.68 24.72
CA GLY A 17 -5.31 3.90 23.65
C GLY A 17 -4.26 2.89 23.19
N ALA A 18 -3.93 1.85 23.95
CA ALA A 18 -4.81 0.72 24.20
C ALA A 18 -5.54 0.26 22.91
N LEU A 19 -4.81 0.16 21.80
CA LEU A 19 -5.17 -0.67 20.66
C LEU A 19 -3.89 -1.31 20.09
N ALA A 20 -4.02 -2.59 19.71
CA ALA A 20 -3.11 -3.37 18.88
C ALA A 20 -1.84 -3.94 19.55
N GLY A 21 -2.04 -4.80 20.54
CA GLY A 21 -1.30 -6.07 20.55
C GLY A 21 -1.74 -6.92 19.36
N MET A 22 -1.17 -6.64 18.18
CA MET A 22 -1.24 -7.33 16.88
C MET A 22 -0.37 -6.43 16.00
N SER A 23 0.91 -6.71 15.79
CA SER A 23 1.41 -7.81 14.98
C SER A 23 2.87 -8.08 15.36
N GLY A 24 3.19 -9.34 15.62
CA GLY A 24 4.58 -9.78 15.57
C GLY A 24 5.14 -9.49 14.17
N ALA A 25 6.40 -9.10 14.13
CA ALA A 25 7.20 -8.92 12.93
C ALA A 25 6.67 -7.86 11.94
N ALA A 26 6.93 -6.60 12.28
CA ALA A 26 7.27 -5.58 11.29
C ALA A 26 8.59 -5.98 10.57
N ASP A 27 8.60 -7.11 9.86
CA ASP A 27 9.62 -7.41 8.87
C ASP A 27 9.29 -6.59 7.63
N ARG A 28 9.54 -5.27 7.74
CA ARG A 28 9.45 -4.20 6.73
C ARG A 28 8.79 -4.61 5.41
N GLU A 29 7.49 -4.85 5.47
CA GLU A 29 6.64 -5.03 4.30
C GLU A 29 6.62 -3.69 3.53
N ARG A 30 7.47 -3.59 2.50
CA ARG A 30 7.65 -2.36 1.72
C ARG A 30 6.44 -2.17 0.79
N PRO A 31 5.94 -0.94 0.65
CA PRO A 31 4.84 -0.67 -0.26
C PRO A 31 5.23 -0.92 -1.72
N VAL A 32 4.23 -1.27 -2.52
CA VAL A 32 4.33 -1.49 -3.96
C VAL A 32 3.61 -0.36 -4.68
N THR A 33 4.22 0.22 -5.70
CA THR A 33 3.58 1.26 -6.53
C THR A 33 3.02 0.63 -7.80
N VAL A 34 1.71 0.74 -7.99
CA VAL A 34 1.03 0.34 -9.22
C VAL A 34 0.84 1.57 -10.09
N THR A 35 1.29 1.52 -11.34
CA THR A 35 1.06 2.59 -12.32
C THR A 35 0.05 2.11 -13.36
N PHE A 36 -0.93 2.95 -13.64
CA PHE A 36 -2.01 2.68 -14.57
C PHE A 36 -1.78 3.35 -15.92
N GLU A 37 -2.54 2.93 -16.92
CA GLU A 37 -2.55 3.51 -18.27
C GLU A 37 -2.87 5.00 -18.27
N SER A 38 -3.75 5.46 -17.36
CA SER A 38 -4.04 6.88 -17.17
C SER A 38 -2.85 7.72 -16.67
N GLY A 39 -1.76 7.07 -16.24
CA GLY A 39 -0.64 7.69 -15.55
C GLY A 39 -0.85 7.83 -14.03
N HIS A 40 -2.02 7.46 -13.52
CA HIS A 40 -2.29 7.39 -12.09
C HIS A 40 -1.35 6.41 -11.40
N ARG A 41 -0.97 6.73 -10.15
CA ARG A 41 -0.11 5.89 -9.33
C ARG A 41 -0.81 5.60 -8.01
N GLN A 42 -0.99 4.32 -7.73
CA GLN A 42 -1.55 3.86 -6.46
C GLN A 42 -0.47 3.15 -5.67
N VAL A 43 -0.25 3.61 -4.44
CA VAL A 43 0.66 2.96 -3.51
C VAL A 43 -0.13 1.93 -2.71
N VAL A 44 0.33 0.69 -2.75
CA VAL A 44 -0.30 -0.47 -2.14
C VAL A 44 0.59 -0.97 -1.03
N GLU A 45 0.13 -0.80 0.20
CA GLU A 45 0.80 -1.37 1.37
C GLU A 45 0.78 -2.90 1.31
N ALA A 46 1.87 -3.52 1.74
CA ALA A 46 1.99 -4.96 1.80
C ALA A 46 1.06 -5.57 2.87
N GLY A 47 0.94 -6.90 2.84
CA GLY A 47 0.10 -7.63 3.79
C GLY A 47 -1.35 -7.77 3.34
N GLY A 48 -1.57 -8.39 2.18
CA GLY A 48 -2.88 -8.95 1.79
C GLY A 48 -3.49 -8.37 0.52
N CYS A 49 -4.80 -8.59 0.37
CA CYS A 49 -5.57 -8.15 -0.79
C CYS A 49 -5.90 -6.66 -0.71
N ARG A 50 -5.67 -5.94 -1.81
CA ARG A 50 -6.01 -4.52 -1.96
C ARG A 50 -6.71 -4.32 -3.29
N VAL A 51 -7.78 -3.53 -3.24
CA VAL A 51 -8.55 -3.16 -4.44
C VAL A 51 -7.78 -2.06 -5.18
N LEU A 52 -7.69 -2.21 -6.50
CA LEU A 52 -7.09 -1.20 -7.35
C LEU A 52 -8.12 -0.14 -7.72
N ASP A 53 -7.66 1.09 -7.90
CA ASP A 53 -8.53 2.20 -8.25
C ASP A 53 -9.23 1.93 -9.60
N ALA A 54 -10.55 2.03 -9.59
CA ALA A 54 -11.37 1.85 -10.79
C ALA A 54 -11.16 3.01 -11.78
N ASP A 55 -11.55 2.78 -13.04
CA ASP A 55 -11.56 3.78 -14.11
C ASP A 55 -10.20 4.38 -14.50
N GLN A 56 -9.09 3.77 -14.05
CA GLN A 56 -7.73 4.18 -14.42
C GLN A 56 -7.16 3.43 -15.63
N GLY A 57 -7.95 2.54 -16.24
CA GLY A 57 -7.50 1.64 -17.31
C GLY A 57 -6.73 0.43 -16.76
N GLY A 58 -5.86 -0.14 -17.59
CA GLY A 58 -5.03 -1.29 -17.20
C GLY A 58 -3.80 -0.90 -16.38
N VAL A 59 -3.27 -1.84 -15.62
CA VAL A 59 -1.96 -1.72 -14.96
C VAL A 59 -0.86 -1.87 -16.01
N VAL A 60 0.04 -0.89 -16.08
CA VAL A 60 1.16 -0.87 -17.03
C VAL A 60 2.50 -1.15 -16.37
N SER A 61 2.65 -0.84 -15.08
CA SER A 61 3.85 -1.19 -14.34
C SER A 61 3.60 -1.38 -12.86
N ILE A 62 4.47 -2.18 -12.24
CA ILE A 62 4.53 -2.38 -10.81
C ILE A 62 5.96 -2.05 -10.40
N GLY A 63 6.11 -1.11 -9.48
CA GLY A 63 7.39 -0.69 -8.90
C GLY A 63 7.50 -1.16 -7.46
N THR A 64 8.62 -1.76 -7.11
CA THR A 64 8.91 -2.25 -5.75
C THR A 64 10.29 -1.77 -5.31
N GLU A 65 10.45 -1.33 -4.07
CA GLU A 65 11.78 -0.97 -3.53
C GLU A 65 12.66 -2.19 -3.28
N VAL A 66 12.05 -3.30 -2.90
CA VAL A 66 12.69 -4.61 -2.72
C VAL A 66 11.92 -5.65 -3.54
N PRO A 67 12.52 -6.79 -3.92
CA PRO A 67 11.81 -7.84 -4.63
C PRO A 67 10.62 -8.42 -3.82
N THR A 68 9.44 -7.83 -3.98
CA THR A 68 8.19 -8.23 -3.29
C THR A 68 7.33 -9.08 -4.23
N ARG A 69 6.71 -10.14 -3.71
CA ARG A 69 5.83 -10.99 -4.52
C ARG A 69 4.46 -10.33 -4.66
N TYR A 70 3.87 -10.46 -5.83
CA TYR A 70 2.52 -9.96 -6.07
C TYR A 70 1.72 -10.87 -7.00
N ALA A 71 0.41 -10.76 -6.89
CA ALA A 71 -0.55 -11.38 -7.79
C ALA A 71 -1.68 -10.39 -8.12
N LEU A 72 -1.93 -10.16 -9.41
CA LEU A 72 -3.04 -9.36 -9.92
C LEU A 72 -4.24 -10.27 -10.21
N TYR A 73 -5.44 -9.79 -9.87
CA TYR A 73 -6.68 -10.53 -10.00
C TYR A 73 -7.68 -9.84 -10.92
N GLU A 74 -8.42 -10.64 -11.68
CA GLU A 74 -9.59 -10.21 -12.44
C GLU A 74 -10.73 -9.90 -11.46
N GLY A 75 -11.13 -8.63 -11.38
CA GLY A 75 -12.13 -8.14 -10.42
C GLY A 75 -11.54 -7.60 -9.11
N THR A 76 -12.41 -7.14 -8.21
CA THR A 76 -12.04 -6.40 -6.99
C THR A 76 -11.80 -7.29 -5.77
N SER A 77 -11.90 -8.61 -5.91
CA SER A 77 -11.72 -9.57 -4.81
C SER A 77 -10.61 -10.56 -5.10
N CYS A 78 -9.68 -10.72 -4.15
CA CYS A 78 -8.65 -11.75 -4.24
C CYS A 78 -9.11 -13.12 -3.70
N GLN A 79 -10.30 -13.19 -3.07
CA GLN A 79 -10.91 -14.45 -2.64
C GLN A 79 -11.81 -14.98 -3.75
N GLY A 80 -11.44 -16.11 -4.36
CA GLY A 80 -12.21 -16.73 -5.45
C GLY A 80 -12.04 -16.09 -6.83
N GLY A 81 -11.35 -14.95 -6.92
CA GLY A 81 -10.96 -14.33 -8.19
C GLY A 81 -9.87 -15.11 -8.90
N ARG A 82 -9.81 -15.01 -10.23
CA ARG A 82 -8.74 -15.59 -11.04
C ARG A 82 -7.52 -14.67 -11.04
N ALA A 83 -6.36 -15.20 -10.67
CA ALA A 83 -5.11 -14.50 -10.86
C ALA A 83 -4.78 -14.43 -12.37
N ILE A 84 -4.55 -13.22 -12.87
CA ILE A 84 -4.27 -12.95 -14.29
C ILE A 84 -2.81 -12.66 -14.56
N ALA A 85 -2.07 -12.19 -13.54
CA ALA A 85 -0.63 -12.03 -13.60
C ALA A 85 -0.03 -12.23 -12.20
N THR A 86 1.15 -12.81 -12.14
CA THR A 86 1.89 -13.00 -10.89
C THR A 86 3.36 -12.72 -11.13
N GLY A 87 4.06 -12.16 -10.15
CA GLY A 87 5.47 -11.88 -10.29
C GLY A 87 6.15 -11.55 -8.97
N SER A 88 7.41 -11.15 -9.08
CA SER A 88 8.21 -10.69 -7.96
C SER A 88 9.11 -9.54 -8.38
N GLY A 89 9.11 -8.46 -7.61
CA GLY A 89 9.88 -7.25 -7.90
C GLY A 89 9.24 -6.36 -8.96
N SER A 90 10.00 -5.39 -9.46
CA SER A 90 9.50 -4.41 -10.43
C SER A 90 9.29 -5.03 -11.82
N VAL A 91 8.19 -4.66 -12.49
CA VAL A 91 7.89 -5.08 -13.87
C VAL A 91 7.22 -3.95 -14.65
N THR A 92 7.41 -3.96 -15.96
CA THR A 92 6.60 -3.19 -16.92
C THR A 92 5.95 -4.15 -17.89
N PHE A 93 4.65 -4.00 -18.10
CA PHE A 93 3.88 -4.83 -19.02
C PHE A 93 3.87 -4.18 -20.40
N ASN A 94 4.02 -4.99 -21.45
CA ASN A 94 3.93 -4.52 -22.83
C ASN A 94 2.48 -4.15 -23.20
N ASP A 95 1.52 -4.92 -22.68
CA ASP A 95 0.09 -4.70 -22.83
C ASP A 95 -0.53 -4.38 -21.45
N PRO A 96 -1.45 -3.41 -21.34
CA PRO A 96 -2.10 -3.07 -20.08
C PRO A 96 -2.87 -4.26 -19.48
N VAL A 97 -2.64 -4.54 -18.19
CA VAL A 97 -3.29 -5.65 -17.48
C VAL A 97 -4.55 -5.16 -16.78
N LEU A 98 -5.72 -5.65 -17.19
CA LEU A 98 -7.01 -5.31 -16.59
C LEU A 98 -7.20 -6.02 -15.24
N ALA A 99 -6.60 -5.47 -14.19
CA ALA A 99 -6.69 -5.96 -12.82
C ALA A 99 -7.59 -5.06 -11.98
N GLY A 100 -8.45 -5.65 -11.15
CA GLY A 100 -9.27 -4.91 -10.17
C GLY A 100 -8.75 -5.02 -8.74
N ALA A 101 -7.81 -5.94 -8.49
CA ALA A 101 -7.21 -6.15 -7.18
C ALA A 101 -5.80 -6.72 -7.31
N ILE A 102 -5.00 -6.50 -6.26
CA ILE A 102 -3.65 -7.01 -6.11
C ILE A 102 -3.51 -7.64 -4.72
N VAL A 103 -2.83 -8.77 -4.65
CA VAL A 103 -2.28 -9.31 -3.41
C VAL A 103 -0.79 -9.04 -3.40
N VAL A 104 -0.31 -8.48 -2.29
CA VAL A 104 1.11 -8.27 -2.03
C VAL A 104 1.49 -9.15 -0.83
N GLY A 105 2.60 -9.88 -0.94
CA GLY A 105 3.10 -10.75 0.12
C GLY A 105 4.60 -10.98 0.05
#